data_AF-A0A917BGB0-F1
#
_entry.id   AF-A0A917BGB0-F1
#
_cell.length_a   1.000
_cell.length_b   1.000
_cell.length_c   1.000
_cell.angle_alpha   90.00
_cell.angle_beta   90.00
_cell.angle_gamma   90.00
#
_symmetry.space_group_name_H-M   'P 1'
#
loop_
_entity.id
_entity.type
_entity.pdbx_description
1 polymer ?
#
loop_
_entity_poly.entity_id
_entity_poly.type
_entity_poly.pdbx_seq_one_letter_code
_entity_poly.pdbx_strand_id
1 'polypeptide(L)'
;MPQLREPTTPTSAAVAALVDDLQGTAADLGWSQANGLVDALIDSLAHLLVDAAAQRPQPGPHPQVVGAIGGPDGPLDHASCRTASSALRRTGAALLRGSTSWAPGAGEVALDLADLLEECVEQERLRRLRPGAKSVVVRRLLSFQRRLHGLT
;
A
#
# COMPACT_ATOMS: atom_id res chain seq x y z
N MET A 1 4.74 10.39 -36.35
CA MET A 1 5.50 9.31 -35.68
C MET A 1 5.30 9.49 -34.18
N PRO A 2 4.52 8.64 -33.50
CA PRO A 2 4.38 8.73 -32.05
C PRO A 2 5.70 8.31 -31.41
N GLN A 3 6.28 9.18 -30.57
CA GLN A 3 7.48 8.82 -29.82
C GLN A 3 7.12 7.72 -28.82
N LEU A 4 7.70 6.54 -29.01
CA LEU A 4 7.77 5.52 -27.97
C LEU A 4 8.49 6.15 -26.78
N ARG A 5 7.74 6.50 -25.72
CA ARG A 5 8.34 6.83 -24.43
C ARG A 5 9.02 5.55 -23.93
N GLU A 6 10.34 5.52 -23.96
CA GLU A 6 11.10 4.47 -23.30
C GLU A 6 10.69 4.42 -21.82
N PRO A 7 10.50 3.23 -21.24
CA PRO A 7 10.22 3.10 -19.82
C PRO A 7 11.43 3.61 -19.04
N THR A 8 11.32 4.82 -18.50
CA THR A 8 12.36 5.39 -17.65
C THR A 8 12.31 4.72 -16.29
N THR A 9 13.33 3.91 -16.00
CA THR A 9 13.56 3.38 -14.66
C THR A 9 13.58 4.54 -13.67
N PRO A 10 12.78 4.50 -12.58
CA PRO A 10 12.76 5.57 -11.61
C PRO A 10 14.15 5.72 -10.98
N THR A 11 14.61 6.96 -10.82
CA THR A 11 15.91 7.24 -10.19
C THR A 11 15.87 6.86 -8.71
N SER A 12 17.03 6.51 -8.13
CA SER A 12 17.10 6.18 -6.69
C SER A 12 16.55 7.29 -5.80
N ALA A 13 16.71 8.56 -6.19
CA ALA A 13 16.13 9.70 -5.49
C ALA A 13 14.59 9.73 -5.56
N ALA A 14 14.00 9.41 -6.73
CA ALA A 14 12.55 9.31 -6.86
C ALA A 14 11.98 8.15 -6.05
N VAL A 15 12.70 7.04 -5.96
CA VAL A 15 12.31 5.88 -5.15
C VAL A 15 12.40 6.21 -3.66
N ALA A 16 13.47 6.86 -3.21
CA ALA A 16 13.60 7.30 -1.84
C ALA A 16 12.45 8.24 -1.43
N ALA A 17 12.09 9.21 -2.28
CA ALA A 17 10.96 10.09 -2.02
C ALA A 17 9.62 9.33 -1.92
N LEU A 18 9.39 8.29 -2.72
CA LEU A 18 8.18 7.46 -2.64
C LEU A 18 8.15 6.60 -1.37
N VAL A 19 9.30 6.11 -0.92
CA VAL A 19 9.42 5.36 0.34
C VAL A 19 9.15 6.29 1.52
N ASP A 20 9.76 7.48 1.54
CA ASP A 20 9.53 8.49 2.58
C ASP A 20 8.05 8.91 2.62
N ASP A 21 7.44 9.15 1.46
CA ASP A 21 6.01 9.45 1.33
C ASP A 21 5.16 8.35 1.97
N LEU A 22 5.42 7.07 1.65
CA LEU A 22 4.66 5.94 2.17
C LEU A 22 4.79 5.81 3.69
N GLN A 23 6.02 5.81 4.19
CA GLN A 23 6.32 5.64 5.61
C GLN A 23 5.78 6.81 6.46
N GLY A 24 5.62 8.00 5.87
CA GLY A 24 5.06 9.17 6.53
C GLY A 24 3.52 9.21 6.63
N THR A 25 2.79 8.26 6.03
CA THR A 25 1.32 8.42 5.88
C THR A 25 0.47 7.94 7.06
N ALA A 26 0.99 7.07 7.93
CA ALA A 26 0.38 6.60 9.19
C ALA A 26 -1.15 6.41 9.12
N ALA A 27 -1.63 5.64 8.14
CA ALA A 27 -3.07 5.46 7.90
C ALA A 27 -3.77 4.84 9.13
N ASP A 28 -4.75 5.55 9.68
CA ASP A 28 -5.50 5.10 10.84
C ASP A 28 -6.97 4.84 10.47
N LEU A 29 -7.34 3.56 10.41
CA LEU A 29 -8.70 3.08 10.18
C LEU A 29 -9.54 3.02 11.47
N GLY A 30 -9.00 3.42 12.61
CA GLY A 30 -9.64 3.33 13.92
C GLY A 30 -9.73 1.90 14.46
N TRP A 31 -9.21 0.89 13.75
CA TRP A 31 -9.23 -0.50 14.20
C TRP A 31 -7.82 -1.03 14.30
N SER A 32 -7.38 -1.29 15.53
CA SER A 32 -6.02 -1.75 15.85
C SER A 32 -5.48 -2.85 14.92
N GLN A 33 -6.28 -3.88 14.68
CA GLN A 33 -5.94 -4.97 13.76
C GLN A 33 -5.79 -4.52 12.30
N ALA A 34 -6.66 -3.62 11.83
CA ALA A 34 -6.61 -3.15 10.46
C ALA A 34 -5.41 -2.21 10.25
N ASN A 35 -5.12 -1.34 11.22
CA ASN A 35 -3.96 -0.45 11.20
C ASN A 35 -2.66 -1.24 11.07
N GLY A 36 -2.45 -2.25 11.92
CA GLY A 36 -1.25 -3.09 11.84
C GLY A 36 -1.11 -3.85 10.52
N LEU A 37 -2.21 -4.22 9.87
CA LEU A 37 -2.18 -4.82 8.54
C LEU A 37 -1.85 -3.79 7.44
N VAL A 38 -2.37 -2.57 7.55
CA VAL A 38 -2.03 -1.49 6.61
C VAL A 38 -0.56 -1.13 6.73
N ASP A 39 -0.03 -0.98 7.94
CA ASP A 39 1.38 -0.69 8.19
C ASP A 39 2.29 -1.77 7.58
N ALA A 40 1.96 -3.05 7.81
CA ALA A 40 2.73 -4.17 7.25
C ALA A 40 2.69 -4.21 5.71
N LEU A 41 1.56 -3.83 5.09
CA LEU A 41 1.42 -3.72 3.64
C LEU A 41 2.24 -2.54 3.08
N ILE A 42 2.19 -1.38 3.75
CA ILE A 42 2.97 -0.20 3.38
C ILE A 42 4.47 -0.51 3.44
N ASP A 43 4.92 -1.14 4.51
CA ASP A 43 6.32 -1.57 4.69
C ASP A 43 6.75 -2.55 3.59
N SER A 44 5.92 -3.56 3.31
CA SER A 44 6.18 -4.51 2.21
C SER A 44 6.28 -3.81 0.85
N LEU A 45 5.41 -2.83 0.56
CA LEU A 45 5.45 -2.07 -0.68
C LEU A 45 6.68 -1.16 -0.78
N ALA A 46 7.13 -0.57 0.33
CA ALA A 46 8.36 0.22 0.38
C ALA A 46 9.59 -0.64 0.05
N HIS A 47 9.67 -1.85 0.61
CA HIS A 47 10.72 -2.81 0.28
C HIS A 47 10.69 -3.24 -1.20
N LEU A 48 9.51 -3.51 -1.74
CA LEU A 48 9.33 -3.85 -3.15
C LEU A 48 9.71 -2.68 -4.08
N LEU A 49 9.47 -1.43 -3.70
CA LEU A 49 9.95 -0.27 -4.45
C LEU A 49 11.49 -0.26 -4.55
N VAL A 50 12.17 -0.55 -3.44
CA VAL A 50 13.64 -0.63 -3.40
C VAL A 50 14.16 -1.77 -4.28
N ASP A 51 13.53 -2.94 -4.22
CA ASP A 51 13.91 -4.08 -5.07
C ASP A 51 13.66 -3.82 -6.56
N ALA A 52 12.58 -3.12 -6.90
CA ALA A 52 12.25 -2.75 -8.29
C ALA A 52 13.26 -1.73 -8.83
N ALA A 53 13.65 -0.75 -8.00
CA ALA A 53 14.69 0.22 -8.33
C ALA A 53 16.05 -0.45 -8.54
N ALA A 54 16.36 -1.47 -7.74
CA ALA A 54 17.55 -2.29 -7.89
C ALA A 54 17.45 -3.32 -9.04
N GLN A 55 16.35 -3.32 -9.80
CA GLN A 55 16.12 -4.22 -10.94
C GLN A 55 16.28 -5.70 -10.57
N ARG A 56 15.89 -6.06 -9.34
CA ARG A 56 16.05 -7.44 -8.90
C ARG A 56 15.12 -8.37 -9.68
N PRO A 57 15.63 -9.51 -10.19
CA PRO A 57 14.80 -10.46 -10.92
C PRO A 57 13.69 -11.07 -10.02
N GLN A 58 13.91 -11.09 -8.71
CA GLN A 58 12.96 -11.52 -7.69
C GLN A 58 13.04 -10.57 -6.48
N PRO A 59 11.93 -10.35 -5.75
CA PRO A 59 11.96 -9.64 -4.48
C PRO A 59 12.90 -10.28 -3.47
N GLY A 60 13.52 -9.46 -2.62
CA GLY A 60 14.28 -9.95 -1.47
C GLY A 60 13.38 -10.52 -0.37
N PRO A 61 13.92 -11.35 0.54
CA PRO A 61 13.22 -11.72 1.76
C PRO A 61 13.12 -10.51 2.69
N HIS A 62 11.92 -10.18 3.14
CA HIS A 62 11.67 -9.08 4.07
C HIS A 62 10.95 -9.60 5.31
N PRO A 63 11.47 -9.36 6.53
CA PRO A 63 10.79 -9.78 7.75
C PRO A 63 9.51 -8.97 7.91
N GLN A 64 8.36 -9.62 7.83
CA GLN A 64 7.11 -8.94 8.15
C GLN A 64 7.01 -8.69 9.65
N VAL A 65 6.97 -7.43 10.03
CA VAL A 65 6.58 -7.03 11.37
C VAL A 65 5.06 -7.14 11.46
N VAL A 66 4.56 -8.33 11.83
CA VAL A 66 3.15 -8.53 12.15
C VAL A 66 2.94 -8.17 13.61
N GLY A 67 2.53 -6.93 13.88
CA GLY A 67 2.15 -6.55 15.23
C GLY A 67 1.83 -5.07 15.38
N ALA A 68 0.55 -4.72 15.35
CA ALA A 68 0.10 -3.59 16.15
C ALA A 68 -0.04 -4.09 17.59
N ILE A 69 0.76 -3.55 18.51
CA ILE A 69 0.37 -3.53 19.91
C ILE A 69 -0.88 -2.64 19.96
N GLY A 70 -2.05 -3.28 20.00
CA GLY A 70 -3.32 -2.58 19.82
C GLY A 70 -3.58 -1.56 20.92
N GLY A 71 -3.80 -0.31 20.50
CA GLY A 71 -4.60 0.66 21.26
C GLY A 71 -6.10 0.32 21.16
N PRO A 72 -6.96 1.00 21.93
CA PRO A 72 -8.40 0.82 21.81
C PRO A 72 -8.89 1.18 20.41
N ASP A 73 -9.89 0.45 19.91
CA ASP A 73 -10.57 0.84 18.67
C ASP A 73 -11.21 2.23 18.84
N GLY A 74 -11.13 3.05 17.80
CA GLY A 74 -11.56 4.44 17.76
C GLY A 74 -12.18 4.83 16.42
N PRO A 75 -12.44 6.13 16.20
CA PRO A 75 -12.86 6.64 14.90
C PRO A 75 -11.73 6.51 13.87
N LEU A 76 -12.09 6.45 12.59
CA LEU A 76 -11.11 6.50 11.51
C LEU A 76 -10.60 7.93 11.32
N ASP A 77 -9.32 8.08 10.98
CA ASP A 77 -8.75 9.37 10.62
C ASP A 77 -8.79 9.56 9.09
N HIS A 78 -9.71 10.43 8.67
CA HIS A 78 -9.91 10.76 7.26
C HIS A 78 -8.65 11.35 6.60
N ALA A 79 -7.87 12.15 7.35
CA ALA A 79 -6.74 12.87 6.79
C ALA A 79 -5.56 11.91 6.54
N SER A 80 -5.23 11.05 7.50
CA SER A 80 -4.20 10.02 7.30
C SER A 80 -4.58 9.04 6.19
N CYS A 81 -5.83 8.55 6.15
CA CYS A 81 -6.29 7.64 5.09
C CYS A 81 -6.20 8.25 3.69
N ARG A 82 -6.56 9.54 3.51
CA ARG A 82 -6.43 10.23 2.21
C ARG A 82 -4.97 10.48 1.83
N THR A 83 -4.13 10.80 2.82
CA THR A 83 -2.68 11.00 2.61
C THR A 83 -2.04 9.69 2.15
N ALA A 84 -2.33 8.59 2.86
CA ALA A 84 -1.90 7.24 2.51
C ALA A 84 -2.39 6.80 1.13
N SER A 85 -3.67 7.00 0.81
CA SER A 85 -4.19 6.70 -0.53
C SER A 85 -3.40 7.43 -1.63
N SER A 86 -3.16 8.73 -1.45
CA SER A 86 -2.40 9.54 -2.43
C SER A 86 -0.97 9.02 -2.62
N ALA A 87 -0.27 8.66 -1.53
CA ALA A 87 1.06 8.06 -1.59
C ALA A 87 1.04 6.69 -2.29
N LEU A 88 0.10 5.82 -1.91
CA LEU A 88 -0.10 4.50 -2.52
C LEU A 88 -0.40 4.59 -4.01
N ARG A 89 -1.19 5.57 -4.47
CA ARG A 89 -1.45 5.80 -5.90
C ARG A 89 -0.17 6.16 -6.66
N ARG A 90 0.69 7.00 -6.09
CA ARG A 90 2.01 7.33 -6.69
C ARG A 90 2.91 6.09 -6.75
N THR A 91 2.98 5.33 -5.66
CA THR A 91 3.73 4.08 -5.59
C THR A 91 3.24 3.05 -6.59
N GLY A 92 1.92 2.81 -6.65
CA GLY A 92 1.31 1.87 -7.59
C GLY A 92 1.63 2.23 -9.04
N ALA A 93 1.49 3.52 -9.39
CA ALA A 93 1.86 3.99 -10.72
C ALA A 93 3.35 3.82 -11.03
N ALA A 94 4.24 3.95 -10.04
CA ALA A 94 5.68 3.71 -10.23
C ALA A 94 5.98 2.23 -10.46
N LEU A 95 5.41 1.34 -9.64
CA LEU A 95 5.57 -0.11 -9.75
C LEU A 95 5.00 -0.68 -11.06
N LEU A 96 3.86 -0.16 -11.52
CA LEU A 96 3.26 -0.55 -12.81
C LEU A 96 4.11 -0.17 -14.03
N ARG A 97 4.98 0.84 -13.89
CA ARG A 97 5.97 1.20 -14.93
C ARG A 97 7.28 0.43 -14.79
N GLY A 98 7.43 -0.38 -13.75
CA GLY A 98 8.60 -1.21 -13.51
C GLY A 98 8.80 -2.24 -14.61
N SER A 99 10.05 -2.58 -14.86
CA SER A 99 10.50 -3.56 -15.86
C SER A 99 10.53 -5.00 -15.33
N THR A 100 10.49 -5.19 -14.01
CA THR A 100 10.49 -6.53 -13.40
C THR A 100 9.09 -7.15 -13.46
N SER A 101 9.02 -8.45 -13.72
CA SER A 101 7.76 -9.17 -13.96
C SER A 101 6.82 -9.21 -12.75
N TRP A 102 7.36 -9.09 -11.54
CA TRP A 102 6.60 -9.07 -10.29
C TRP A 102 6.09 -7.66 -9.91
N ALA A 103 6.69 -6.58 -10.43
CA ALA A 103 6.36 -5.21 -10.02
C ALA A 103 4.92 -4.79 -10.36
N PRO A 104 4.33 -5.15 -11.52
CA PRO A 104 2.93 -4.84 -11.78
C PRO A 104 1.96 -5.40 -10.73
N GLY A 105 2.19 -6.64 -10.26
CA GLY A 105 1.36 -7.25 -9.22
C GLY A 105 1.44 -6.51 -7.87
N ALA A 106 2.61 -5.99 -7.52
CA ALA A 106 2.77 -5.14 -6.35
C ALA A 106 2.09 -3.77 -6.55
N GLY A 107 2.18 -3.21 -7.76
CA GLY A 107 1.53 -1.95 -8.12
C GLY A 107 0.01 -2.02 -8.03
N GLU A 108 -0.60 -3.12 -8.49
CA GLU A 108 -2.03 -3.37 -8.34
C GLU A 108 -2.46 -3.43 -6.88
N VAL A 109 -1.69 -4.13 -6.03
CA VAL A 109 -1.98 -4.18 -4.59
C VAL A 109 -1.94 -2.78 -3.95
N ALA A 110 -0.97 -1.94 -4.33
CA ALA A 110 -0.90 -0.57 -3.84
C ALA A 110 -2.15 0.25 -4.23
N LEU A 111 -2.63 0.10 -5.47
CA LEU A 111 -3.84 0.77 -5.94
C LEU A 111 -5.10 0.24 -5.24
N ASP A 112 -5.23 -1.07 -5.08
CA ASP A 112 -6.38 -1.69 -4.39
C ASP A 112 -6.43 -1.29 -2.91
N LEU A 113 -5.26 -1.12 -2.27
CA LEU A 113 -5.15 -0.62 -0.90
C LEU A 113 -5.58 0.86 -0.84
N ALA A 114 -5.14 1.69 -1.78
CA ALA A 114 -5.54 3.10 -1.87
C ALA A 114 -7.07 3.24 -1.99
N ASP A 115 -7.68 2.45 -2.90
CA ASP A 115 -9.12 2.42 -3.11
C ASP A 115 -9.88 1.95 -1.86
N LEU A 116 -9.35 0.97 -1.12
CA LEU A 116 -9.93 0.51 0.14
C LEU A 116 -9.92 1.62 1.21
N LEU A 117 -8.83 2.37 1.34
CA LEU A 117 -8.75 3.48 2.30
C LEU A 117 -9.76 4.59 1.95
N GLU A 118 -9.85 4.97 0.68
CA GLU A 118 -10.84 5.94 0.22
C GLU A 118 -12.28 5.45 0.40
N GLU A 119 -12.56 4.17 0.13
CA GLU A 119 -13.86 3.57 0.37
C GLU A 119 -14.24 3.66 1.85
N CYS A 120 -13.34 3.30 2.77
CA CYS A 120 -13.58 3.42 4.21
C CYS A 120 -13.93 4.86 4.62
N VAL A 121 -13.15 5.84 4.14
CA VAL A 121 -13.38 7.27 4.38
C VAL A 121 -14.76 7.71 3.88
N GLU A 122 -15.15 7.30 2.66
CA GLU A 122 -16.45 7.67 2.10
C GLU A 122 -17.61 6.97 2.81
N GLN A 123 -17.46 5.70 3.20
CA GLN A 123 -18.48 4.98 3.96
C GLN A 123 -18.66 5.59 5.37
N GLU A 124 -17.59 6.01 6.04
CA GLU A 124 -17.69 6.72 7.32
C GLU A 124 -18.38 8.08 7.15
N ARG A 125 -17.94 8.87 6.18
CA ARG A 125 -18.51 10.20 5.87
C ARG A 125 -20.01 10.12 5.62
N LEU A 126 -20.47 9.07 4.93
CA LEU A 126 -21.87 8.81 4.64
C LEU A 126 -22.63 8.11 5.78
N ARG A 127 -21.96 7.81 6.91
CA ARG A 127 -22.48 7.03 8.06
C ARG A 127 -23.02 5.66 7.66
N ARG A 128 -22.35 5.03 6.68
CA ARG A 128 -22.70 3.73 6.10
C ARG A 128 -21.78 2.60 6.53
N LEU A 129 -20.74 2.88 7.31
CA LEU A 129 -19.92 1.85 7.97
C LEU A 129 -20.80 1.01 8.90
N ARG A 130 -21.16 -0.19 8.43
CA ARG A 130 -21.97 -1.15 9.18
C ARG A 130 -21.11 -1.85 10.24
N PRO A 131 -21.72 -2.41 11.30
CA PRO A 131 -20.99 -3.19 12.31
C PRO A 131 -20.10 -4.31 11.74
N GLY A 132 -20.46 -4.90 10.59
CA GLY A 132 -19.67 -5.93 9.92
C GLY A 132 -18.53 -5.43 9.00
N ALA A 133 -18.37 -4.11 8.85
CA ALA A 133 -17.39 -3.52 7.91
C ALA A 133 -15.95 -3.89 8.29
N LYS A 134 -15.61 -3.87 9.58
CA LYS A 134 -14.28 -4.24 10.09
C LYS A 134 -13.81 -5.59 9.55
N SER A 135 -14.65 -6.63 9.65
CA SER A 135 -14.28 -7.98 9.16
C SER A 135 -14.10 -8.05 7.64
N VAL A 136 -14.86 -7.25 6.87
CA VAL A 136 -14.70 -7.17 5.41
C VAL A 136 -13.38 -6.51 5.05
N VAL A 137 -13.06 -5.38 5.69
CA VAL A 137 -11.80 -4.64 5.50
C VAL A 137 -10.61 -5.52 5.86
N VAL A 138 -10.61 -6.15 7.04
CA VAL A 138 -9.54 -7.08 7.47
C VAL A 138 -9.37 -8.23 6.48
N ARG A 139 -10.45 -8.83 5.96
CA ARG A 139 -10.34 -9.90 4.96
C ARG A 139 -9.69 -9.42 3.65
N ARG A 140 -10.00 -8.19 3.21
CA ARG A 140 -9.37 -7.59 2.02
C ARG A 140 -7.88 -7.33 2.26
N LEU A 141 -7.52 -6.74 3.40
CA LEU A 141 -6.12 -6.50 3.80
C LEU A 141 -5.31 -7.80 3.84
N LEU A 142 -5.84 -8.87 4.45
CA LEU A 142 -5.20 -10.19 4.44
C LEU A 142 -5.07 -10.77 3.02
N SER A 143 -6.01 -10.47 2.13
CA SER A 143 -5.92 -10.87 0.72
C SER A 143 -4.82 -10.13 -0.03
N PHE A 144 -4.63 -8.84 0.25
CA PHE A 144 -3.52 -8.06 -0.29
C PHE A 144 -2.19 -8.59 0.21
N GLN A 145 -2.09 -8.94 1.49
CA GLN A 145 -0.87 -9.50 2.08
C GLN A 145 -0.50 -10.84 1.42
N ARG A 146 -1.48 -11.74 1.22
CA ARG A 146 -1.26 -13.00 0.49
C ARG A 146 -0.81 -12.78 -0.95
N ARG A 147 -1.36 -11.76 -1.64
CA ARG A 147 -0.93 -11.42 -3.00
C ARG A 147 0.52 -10.96 -3.04
N LEU A 148 0.94 -10.06 -2.13
CA LEU A 148 2.33 -9.63 -2.05
C LEU A 148 3.28 -10.79 -1.71
N HIS A 149 2.89 -11.67 -0.78
CA HIS A 149 3.65 -12.88 -0.48
C HIS A 149 3.78 -13.85 -1.66
N GLY A 150 2.83 -13.86 -2.59
CA GLY A 150 2.92 -14.67 -3.80
C GLY A 150 3.91 -14.12 -4.84
N LEU A 151 4.44 -12.91 -4.63
CA LEU A 151 5.40 -12.27 -5.54
C LEU A 151 6.87 -12.56 -5.16
N THR A 152 7.11 -12.87 -3.88
CA THR A 152 8.41 -13.24 -3.29
C THR A 152 8.66 -14.72 -3.43
#